data_AF-A0A3B1AUG9-F1
#
_entry.id   AF-A0A3B1AUG9-F1
#
_cell.length_a   1.000
_cell.length_b   1.000
_cell.length_c   1.000
_cell.angle_alpha   90.00
_cell.angle_beta   90.00
_cell.angle_gamma   90.00
#
_symmetry.space_group_name_H-M   'P 1'
#
loop_
_entity.id
_entity.type
_entity.pdbx_description
1 polymer ?
#
loop_
_entity_poly.entity_id
_entity_poly.type
_entity_poly.pdbx_seq_one_letter_code
_entity_poly.pdbx_strand_id
1 'polypeptide(L)' 'MLTILDQLPDGLLLCEARNLHRILPEPTLLHLPGQRPQPLFVSVLLHGNETTGLTAI' A
#
# COMPACT_ATOMS: atom_id res chain seq x y z
N MET A 1 -2.34 -12.77 -9.32
CA MET A 1 -2.19 -11.86 -10.48
C MET A 1 -1.75 -10.51 -9.93
N LEU A 2 -1.25 -9.55 -10.71
CA LEU A 2 -1.00 -8.20 -10.17
C LEU A 2 -2.31 -7.40 -10.27
N THR A 3 -2.77 -6.85 -9.15
CA THR A 3 -3.90 -5.92 -9.12
C THR A 3 -3.37 -4.48 -9.14
N ILE A 4 -3.97 -3.61 -9.93
CA ILE A 4 -3.61 -2.18 -9.97
C ILE A 4 -4.87 -1.38 -9.63
N LEU A 5 -4.78 -0.52 -8.62
CA LEU A 5 -5.87 0.36 -8.20
C LEU A 5 -5.45 1.82 -8.38
N ASP A 6 -6.37 2.67 -8.78
CA ASP A 6 -6.21 4.11 -8.91
C ASP A 6 -6.77 4.90 -7.73
N GLN A 7 -7.28 4.17 -6.72
CA GLN A 7 -7.85 4.71 -5.49
C GLN A 7 -7.32 3.97 -4.27
N LEU A 8 -7.34 4.66 -3.12
CA LEU A 8 -6.97 4.09 -1.84
C LEU A 8 -8.13 3.26 -1.28
N PRO A 9 -7.95 1.96 -0.99
CA PRO A 9 -8.99 1.16 -0.38
C PRO A 9 -9.36 1.65 1.03
N ASP A 10 -10.63 1.54 1.37
CA ASP A 10 -11.12 1.88 2.70
C ASP A 10 -10.39 1.08 3.79
N GLY A 11 -10.01 1.77 4.86
CA GLY A 11 -9.35 1.17 6.01
C GLY A 11 -7.88 0.82 5.82
N LEU A 12 -7.27 1.02 4.64
CA LEU A 12 -5.86 0.68 4.40
C LEU A 12 -4.91 1.36 5.40
N LEU A 13 -5.09 2.67 5.64
CA LEU A 13 -4.23 3.47 6.54
C LEU A 13 -4.42 3.14 8.02
N LEU A 14 -5.50 2.45 8.37
CA LEU A 14 -5.80 2.04 9.75
C LEU A 14 -5.49 0.55 9.98
N CYS A 15 -5.13 -0.16 8.92
CA CYS A 15 -4.94 -1.60 8.96
C CYS A 15 -3.55 -1.94 9.48
N GLU A 16 -3.50 -2.78 10.52
CA GLU A 16 -2.25 -3.41 10.92
C GLU A 16 -1.70 -4.31 9.79
N ALA A 17 -0.39 -4.38 9.63
CA ALA A 17 0.27 -5.14 8.57
C ALA A 17 -0.20 -6.61 8.48
N ARG A 18 -0.43 -7.27 9.63
CA ARG A 18 -0.92 -8.66 9.69
C ARG A 18 -2.30 -8.85 9.06
N ASN A 19 -3.12 -7.80 9.01
CA ASN A 19 -4.47 -7.83 8.49
C ASN A 19 -4.55 -7.31 7.05
N LEU A 20 -3.44 -6.84 6.46
CA LEU A 20 -3.42 -6.19 5.16
C LEU A 20 -3.95 -7.09 4.04
N HIS A 21 -3.70 -8.41 4.13
CA HIS A 21 -4.22 -9.42 3.20
C HIS A 21 -5.76 -9.48 3.13
N ARG A 22 -6.47 -8.91 4.11
CA ARG A 22 -7.94 -8.83 4.08
C ARG A 22 -8.45 -7.67 3.23
N ILE A 23 -7.62 -6.63 3.05
CA ILE A 23 -7.91 -5.45 2.24
C ILE A 23 -7.32 -5.62 0.84
N LEU A 24 -6.08 -6.12 0.78
CA LEU A 24 -5.31 -6.40 -0.43
C LEU A 24 -5.05 -7.91 -0.53
N PRO A 25 -6.01 -8.72 -1.02
CA PRO A 25 -5.88 -10.18 -1.05
C PRO A 25 -4.84 -10.70 -2.07
N GLU A 26 -4.49 -9.86 -3.05
CA GLU A 26 -3.47 -10.14 -4.05
C GLU A 26 -2.37 -9.08 -4.02
N PRO A 27 -1.18 -9.35 -4.59
CA PRO A 27 -0.19 -8.31 -4.83
C PRO A 27 -0.84 -7.12 -5.53
N THR A 28 -0.75 -5.93 -4.91
CA THR A 28 -1.47 -4.74 -5.34
C THR A 28 -0.53 -3.56 -5.49
N LEU A 29 -0.58 -2.87 -6.62
CA LEU A 29 0.06 -1.58 -6.85
C LEU A 29 -1.00 -0.47 -6.80
N LEU A 30 -0.82 0.50 -5.91
CA LEU A 30 -1.66 1.70 -5.84
C LEU A 30 -1.05 2.80 -6.70
N HIS A 31 -1.72 3.19 -7.78
CA HIS A 31 -1.29 4.25 -8.67
C HIS A 31 -2.16 5.50 -8.46
N LEU A 32 -1.78 6.31 -7.47
CA LEU A 32 -2.55 7.48 -7.04
C LEU A 32 -2.09 8.76 -7.75
N PRO A 33 -3.01 9.64 -8.18
CA PRO A 33 -2.63 10.93 -8.74
C PRO A 33 -1.98 11.83 -7.68
N GLY A 34 -0.77 12.29 -7.95
CA GLY A 34 -0.05 13.24 -7.11
C GLY A 34 -0.36 14.69 -7.48
N GLN A 35 -0.16 15.62 -6.54
CA GLN A 35 -0.21 17.07 -6.82
C GLN A 35 1.01 17.53 -7.64
N ARG A 36 2.13 16.82 -7.56
CA ARG A 36 3.35 17.09 -8.32
C ARG A 36 3.48 16.12 -9.50
N PRO A 37 4.03 16.58 -10.64
CA PRO A 37 4.14 15.75 -11.84
C PRO A 37 5.21 14.66 -11.72
N GLN A 38 6.21 14.81 -10.84
CA GLN A 38 7.23 13.79 -10.62
C GLN A 38 6.66 12.63 -9.78
N PRO A 39 6.76 11.37 -10.23
CA PRO A 39 6.25 10.23 -9.49
C PRO A 39 7.09 9.97 -8.23
N LEU A 40 6.43 9.67 -7.11
CA LEU A 40 7.03 9.10 -5.92
C LEU A 40 6.67 7.63 -5.86
N PHE A 41 7.68 6.76 -5.78
CA PHE A 41 7.49 5.33 -5.58
C PHE A 41 7.85 4.96 -4.14
N VAL A 42 6.89 4.37 -3.43
CA VAL A 42 7.05 3.89 -2.06
C VAL A 42 6.81 2.38 -2.05
N SER A 43 7.75 1.64 -1.47
CA SER A 43 7.60 0.21 -1.21
C SER A 43 7.94 -0.06 0.24
N VAL A 44 7.06 -0.77 0.95
CA VAL A 44 7.17 -1.13 2.36
C VAL A 44 6.85 -2.61 2.53
N LEU A 45 7.12 -3.18 3.71
CA LEU A 45 6.93 -4.61 3.99
C LEU A 45 7.72 -5.52 3.02
N LEU A 46 8.92 -5.11 2.60
CA LEU A 46 9.81 -5.96 1.80
C LEU A 46 10.14 -7.28 2.52
N HIS A 47 10.29 -7.20 3.84
CA HIS A 47 10.17 -8.34 4.75
C HIS A 47 8.89 -8.19 5.57
N GLY A 48 8.16 -9.29 5.78
CA GLY A 48 6.85 -9.26 6.45
C GLY A 48 6.88 -8.82 7.92
N ASN A 49 8.05 -8.80 8.54
CA ASN A 49 8.27 -8.33 9.91
C ASN A 49 8.72 -6.86 10.01
N GLU A 50 8.98 -6.17 8.89
CA GLU A 50 9.45 -4.77 8.86
C GLU A 50 8.28 -3.77 8.72
N THR A 51 7.43 -3.73 9.73
CA THR A 51 6.12 -3.04 9.65
C THR A 51 6.17 -1.53 9.82
N THR A 52 7.24 -0.97 10.38
CA THR A 52 7.37 0.47 10.66
C THR A 52 7.19 1.33 9.42
N GLY A 53 7.63 0.86 8.24
CA GLY A 53 7.44 1.58 6.98
C GLY A 53 5.96 1.76 6.62
N LEU A 54 5.12 0.75 6.88
CA LEU A 54 3.66 0.86 6.66
C LEU A 54 3.02 1.88 7.60
N THR A 55 3.43 1.92 8.88
CA THR A 55 2.90 2.87 9.87
C THR A 55 3.29 4.33 9.58
N ALA A 56 4.32 4.55 8.77
CA ALA A 56 4.76 5.89 8.38
C ALA A 56 4.01 6.48 7.16
N ILE A 57 3.22 5.66 6.47
CA ILE A 57 2.34 6.06 5.37
C ILE A 57 1.06 6.66 5.95
#